data_AF-A0A952UFI1-F1
#
_entry.id   AF-A0A952UFI1-F1
#
_cell.length_a   1.000
_cell.length_b   1.000
_cell.length_c   1.000
_cell.angle_alpha   90.00
_cell.angle_beta   90.00
_cell.angle_gamma   90.00
#
_symmetry.space_group_name_H-M   'P 1'
#
loop_
_entity.id
_entity.type
_entity.pdbx_description
1 polymer ?
#
loop_
_entity_poly.entity_id
_entity_poly.type
_entity_poly.pdbx_seq_one_letter_code
_entity_poly.pdbx_strand_id
1 'polypeptide(L)'
;MSDLHEGDRMEGRDLDLLEELGYEPTDEAVGSPVGKFTVWFFVFFAVMVAGSWIFFTVFGRVNGFKGSSTAAARVMPPEGTPLLQGNIAAHADMEELRKAEHDKLESYKEDPQTGKYRIPIQKAMEIVVERGLPTRNAPGVPEDAK
;
A
#
# COMPACT_ATOMS: atom_id res chain seq x y z
N MET A 1 15.60 37.27 -27.72
CA MET A 1 15.16 38.61 -27.29
C MET A 1 13.70 38.70 -27.66
N SER A 2 12.79 38.21 -26.80
CA SER A 2 12.17 38.95 -25.67
C SER A 2 11.26 40.04 -26.27
N ASP A 3 9.93 39.98 -26.21
CA ASP A 3 9.04 39.66 -25.08
C ASP A 3 7.63 39.36 -25.66
N LEU A 4 7.05 38.17 -25.50
CA LEU A 4 6.03 37.84 -24.48
C LEU A 4 5.56 39.04 -23.62
N HIS A 5 4.42 39.65 -23.98
CA HIS A 5 3.32 39.99 -23.06
C HIS A 5 2.20 40.70 -23.83
N GLU A 6 1.51 39.92 -24.66
CA GLU A 6 0.22 40.26 -25.24
C GLU A 6 -0.83 39.76 -24.26
N GLY A 7 -1.37 40.64 -23.41
CA GLY A 7 -2.39 40.21 -22.46
C GLY A 7 -2.76 41.14 -21.32
N ASP A 8 -2.59 42.47 -21.41
CA ASP A 8 -2.94 43.29 -20.23
C ASP A 8 -3.53 44.69 -20.49
N ARG A 9 -3.91 45.04 -21.72
CA ARG A 9 -4.70 46.27 -21.96
C ARG A 9 -5.60 46.08 -23.17
N MET A 10 -6.84 45.62 -22.93
CA MET A 10 -7.94 46.03 -23.80
C MET A 10 -8.11 47.53 -23.58
N GLU A 11 -7.28 48.34 -24.26
CA GLU A 11 -7.38 49.79 -24.23
C GLU A 11 -8.77 50.14 -24.75
N GLY A 12 -9.49 51.06 -24.09
CA GLY A 12 -10.94 51.27 -24.24
C GLY A 12 -11.50 51.45 -25.65
N ARG A 13 -10.64 51.55 -26.69
CA ARG A 13 -11.00 51.43 -28.10
C ARG A 13 -11.53 50.03 -28.47
N ASP A 14 -11.00 48.97 -27.87
CA ASP A 14 -11.48 47.60 -28.12
C ASP A 14 -12.84 47.35 -27.45
N LEU A 15 -13.08 47.97 -26.28
CA LEU A 15 -14.37 47.96 -25.61
C LEU A 15 -15.44 48.70 -26.42
N ASP A 16 -15.08 49.85 -27.01
CA ASP A 16 -15.94 50.65 -27.89
C ASP A 16 -16.30 49.90 -29.19
N LEU A 17 -15.33 49.17 -29.78
CA LEU A 17 -15.57 48.29 -30.93
C LEU A 17 -16.50 47.11 -30.60
N LEU A 18 -16.36 46.53 -29.41
CA LEU A 18 -17.24 45.47 -28.92
C LEU A 18 -18.66 45.99 -28.69
N GLU A 19 -18.80 47.20 -28.15
CA GLU A 19 -20.08 47.89 -27.98
C GLU A 19 -20.74 48.22 -29.33
N GLU A 20 -19.97 48.67 -30.33
CA GLU A 20 -20.43 48.90 -31.71
C GLU A 20 -20.89 47.60 -32.41
N LEU A 21 -20.25 46.47 -32.09
CA LEU A 21 -20.65 45.12 -32.54
C LEU A 21 -21.86 44.56 -31.79
N GLY A 22 -22.42 45.32 -30.83
CA GLY A 22 -23.61 44.94 -30.06
C GLY A 22 -23.31 44.05 -28.84
N TYR A 23 -22.06 43.96 -28.41
CA TYR A 23 -21.68 43.26 -27.18
C TYR A 23 -21.65 44.25 -26.00
N GLU A 24 -22.35 43.93 -24.92
CA GLU A 24 -22.31 44.74 -23.69
C GLU A 24 -21.00 44.46 -22.93
N PRO A 25 -20.16 45.48 -22.65
CA PRO A 25 -18.85 45.26 -22.01
C PRO A 25 -18.97 44.84 -20.54
N THR A 26 -20.14 44.89 -19.94
CA THR A 26 -20.38 44.48 -18.55
C THR A 26 -21.76 43.84 -18.42
N ASP A 27 -21.81 42.53 -18.25
CA ASP A 27 -23.06 41.76 -18.04
C ASP A 27 -23.79 42.13 -16.71
N GLU A 28 -23.21 43.00 -15.87
CA GLU A 28 -23.78 43.43 -14.60
C GLU A 28 -23.82 44.97 -14.46
N ALA A 29 -25.01 45.51 -14.23
CA ALA A 29 -25.19 46.92 -13.90
C ALA A 29 -24.38 47.31 -12.64
N VAL A 30 -23.67 48.44 -12.69
CA VAL A 30 -22.92 49.02 -11.57
C VAL A 30 -23.88 49.36 -10.43
N GLY A 31 -24.08 48.42 -9.51
CA GLY A 31 -25.13 48.47 -8.48
C GLY A 31 -25.82 47.13 -8.20
N SER A 32 -25.56 46.10 -9.03
CA SER A 32 -26.06 44.74 -8.83
C SER A 32 -25.75 44.22 -7.41
N PRO A 33 -26.72 43.57 -6.74
CA PRO A 33 -26.52 43.05 -5.40
C PRO A 33 -25.61 41.80 -5.36
N VAL A 34 -25.24 41.24 -6.52
CA VAL A 34 -24.42 40.02 -6.64
C VAL A 34 -23.09 40.15 -5.90
N GLY A 35 -22.37 41.27 -6.06
CA GLY A 35 -21.13 41.51 -5.33
C GLY A 35 -21.29 41.49 -3.80
N LYS A 36 -22.40 42.04 -3.29
CA LYS A 36 -22.72 42.03 -1.85
C LYS A 36 -23.03 40.61 -1.37
N PHE A 37 -23.76 39.83 -2.15
CA PHE A 37 -24.06 38.43 -1.85
C PHE A 37 -22.81 37.56 -1.82
N THR A 38 -21.87 37.77 -2.76
CA THR A 38 -20.59 37.07 -2.78
C THR A 38 -19.78 37.35 -1.51
N VAL A 39 -19.70 38.61 -1.08
CA VAL A 39 -19.02 38.96 0.18
C VAL A 39 -19.72 38.32 1.39
N TRP A 40 -21.05 38.40 1.46
CA TRP A 40 -21.82 37.75 2.55
C TRP A 40 -21.66 36.24 2.57
N PHE A 41 -21.57 35.60 1.40
CA PHE A 41 -21.33 34.15 1.28
C PHE A 41 -19.98 33.78 1.91
N PHE A 42 -18.90 34.49 1.58
CA PHE A 42 -17.59 34.20 2.15
C PHE A 42 -17.51 34.52 3.65
N VAL A 43 -18.16 35.58 4.11
CA VAL A 43 -18.26 35.89 5.55
C VAL A 43 -19.00 34.76 6.28
N PHE A 44 -20.16 34.33 5.77
CA PHE A 44 -20.93 33.24 6.35
C PHE A 44 -20.14 31.91 6.35
N PHE A 45 -19.49 31.60 5.24
CA PHE A 45 -18.64 30.42 5.11
C PHE A 45 -17.50 30.43 6.14
N ALA A 46 -16.81 31.56 6.29
CA ALA A 46 -15.74 31.72 7.28
C ALA A 46 -16.27 31.53 8.71
N VAL A 47 -17.46 32.07 9.03
CA VAL A 47 -18.11 31.87 10.33
C VAL A 47 -18.46 30.39 10.56
N MET A 48 -18.96 29.67 9.57
CA MET A 48 -19.26 28.23 9.67
C MET A 48 -18.00 27.37 9.88
N VAL A 49 -16.92 27.69 9.19
CA VAL A 49 -15.63 27.01 9.37
C VAL A 49 -15.05 27.29 10.75
N ALA A 50 -15.06 28.55 11.19
CA ALA A 50 -14.61 28.92 12.53
C ALA A 50 -15.48 28.28 13.63
N GLY A 51 -16.79 28.27 13.44
CA GLY A 51 -17.75 27.62 14.34
C GLY A 51 -17.49 26.11 14.45
N SER A 52 -17.24 25.45 13.32
CA SER A 52 -16.88 24.02 13.28
C SER A 52 -15.55 23.76 14.00
N TRP A 53 -14.53 24.61 13.76
CA TRP A 53 -13.24 24.50 14.43
C TRP A 53 -13.33 24.69 15.95
N ILE A 54 -14.09 25.69 16.40
CA ILE A 54 -14.37 25.92 17.83
C ILE A 54 -15.16 24.74 18.41
N PHE A 55 -16.17 24.24 17.70
CA PHE A 55 -16.95 23.08 18.13
C PHE A 55 -16.06 21.85 18.33
N PHE A 56 -15.20 21.50 17.37
CA PHE A 56 -14.29 20.36 17.51
C PHE A 56 -13.20 20.58 18.57
N THR A 57 -12.69 21.80 18.75
CA THR A 57 -11.65 22.06 19.77
C THR A 57 -12.20 22.08 21.20
N VAL A 58 -13.44 22.53 21.38
CA VAL A 58 -14.11 22.60 22.68
C VAL A 58 -14.81 21.28 22.99
N PHE A 59 -15.70 20.79 22.12
CA PHE A 59 -16.46 19.57 22.35
C PHE A 59 -15.71 18.29 21.99
N GLY A 60 -14.78 18.32 21.02
CA GLY A 60 -13.94 17.15 20.71
C GLY A 60 -12.96 16.80 21.83
N ARG A 61 -12.60 17.78 22.68
CA ARG A 61 -11.85 17.53 23.93
C ARG A 61 -12.71 16.91 25.03
N VAL A 62 -14.01 17.23 25.10
CA VAL A 62 -14.92 16.81 26.17
C VAL A 62 -15.55 15.45 25.87
N ASN A 63 -15.97 15.22 24.62
CA ASN A 63 -16.63 13.99 24.22
C ASN A 63 -15.71 12.95 23.60
N GLY A 64 -14.40 13.25 23.50
CA GLY A 64 -13.42 12.35 22.90
C GLY A 64 -13.98 11.73 21.63
N PHE A 65 -13.96 12.48 20.52
CA PHE A 65 -14.09 11.88 19.19
C PHE A 65 -12.86 10.97 18.98
N LYS A 66 -12.77 9.87 19.75
CA LYS A 66 -12.33 8.59 19.25
C LYS A 66 -13.26 8.40 18.08
N GLY A 67 -12.81 8.80 16.89
CA GLY A 67 -13.35 8.21 15.69
C GLY A 67 -13.38 6.74 16.01
N SER A 68 -14.56 6.18 16.22
CA SER A 68 -14.70 4.78 15.97
C SER A 68 -14.36 4.72 14.49
N SER A 69 -13.09 4.46 14.20
CA SER A 69 -12.80 3.30 13.41
C SER A 69 -13.70 2.23 14.00
N THR A 70 -14.93 2.18 13.52
CA THR A 70 -15.57 0.92 13.23
C THR A 70 -14.62 0.28 12.23
N ALA A 71 -13.48 -0.19 12.75
CA ALA A 71 -13.04 -1.53 12.48
C ALA A 71 -14.32 -2.32 12.70
N ALA A 72 -15.09 -2.47 11.62
CA ALA A 72 -16.22 -3.37 11.56
C ALA A 72 -15.70 -4.59 12.27
N ALA A 73 -16.26 -4.88 13.46
CA ALA A 73 -15.67 -5.81 14.40
C ALA A 73 -15.35 -7.04 13.56
N ARG A 74 -14.05 -7.30 13.33
CA ARG A 74 -13.65 -8.34 12.40
C ARG A 74 -14.13 -9.62 13.07
N VAL A 75 -15.31 -10.08 12.65
CA VAL A 75 -15.88 -11.33 13.12
C VAL A 75 -14.89 -12.36 12.62
N MET A 76 -14.09 -12.91 13.53
CA MET A 76 -13.24 -14.03 13.16
C MET A 76 -14.17 -15.12 12.62
N PRO A 77 -13.81 -15.76 11.49
CA PRO A 77 -14.56 -16.90 10.99
C PRO A 77 -14.79 -17.93 12.10
N PRO A 78 -15.91 -18.69 12.06
CA PRO A 78 -16.17 -19.76 13.03
C PRO A 78 -14.97 -20.71 13.14
N GLU A 79 -14.72 -21.22 14.34
CA GLU A 79 -13.63 -22.18 14.58
C GLU A 79 -13.76 -23.38 13.64
N GLY A 80 -12.65 -23.73 12.97
CA GLY A 80 -12.61 -24.78 11.96
C GLY A 80 -12.77 -24.29 10.51
N THR A 81 -13.04 -23.00 10.28
CA THR A 81 -12.98 -22.44 8.91
C THR A 81 -11.51 -22.29 8.49
N PRO A 82 -11.09 -22.83 7.32
CA PRO A 82 -9.74 -22.60 6.84
C PRO A 82 -9.54 -21.10 6.61
N LEU A 83 -8.66 -20.49 7.39
CA LEU A 83 -8.34 -19.08 7.27
C LEU A 83 -7.52 -18.87 6.00
N LEU A 84 -7.88 -17.83 5.23
CA LEU A 84 -7.03 -17.40 4.14
C LEU A 84 -5.70 -16.92 4.73
N GLN A 85 -4.60 -17.56 4.31
CA GLN A 85 -3.26 -17.14 4.70
C GLN A 85 -3.02 -15.75 4.09
N GLY A 86 -3.05 -14.72 4.94
CA GLY A 86 -2.77 -13.36 4.51
C GLY A 86 -1.29 -13.17 4.18
N ASN A 87 -0.96 -12.08 3.49
CA ASN A 87 0.42 -11.78 3.07
C ASN A 87 1.42 -11.85 4.23
N ILE A 88 1.05 -11.34 5.42
CA ILE A 88 1.92 -11.33 6.60
C ILE A 88 2.26 -12.76 7.06
N ALA A 89 1.25 -13.63 7.14
CA ALA A 89 1.45 -15.03 7.53
C ALA A 89 2.27 -15.79 6.48
N ALA A 90 2.01 -15.56 5.19
CA ALA A 90 2.77 -16.17 4.11
C ALA A 90 4.27 -15.79 4.12
N HIS A 91 4.59 -14.53 4.42
CA HIS A 91 5.98 -14.09 4.53
C HIS A 91 6.71 -14.75 5.71
N ALA A 92 6.06 -14.86 6.87
CA ALA A 92 6.63 -15.51 8.05
C ALA A 92 6.93 -17.00 7.78
N ASP A 93 5.95 -17.72 7.21
CA ASP A 93 6.09 -19.14 6.90
C ASP A 93 7.22 -19.39 5.86
N MET A 94 7.33 -18.51 4.85
CA MET A 94 8.41 -18.59 3.86
C MET A 94 9.79 -18.35 4.48
N GLU A 95 9.90 -17.46 5.47
CA GLU A 95 11.16 -17.21 6.17
C GLU A 95 11.57 -18.40 7.03
N GLU A 96 10.62 -18.99 7.77
CA GLU A 96 10.87 -20.20 8.57
C GLU A 96 11.29 -21.38 7.68
N LEU A 97 10.59 -21.60 6.57
CA LEU A 97 10.93 -22.63 5.61
C LEU A 97 12.35 -22.43 5.07
N ARG A 98 12.70 -21.20 4.69
CA ARG A 98 14.05 -20.89 4.18
C ARG A 98 15.14 -21.14 5.24
N LYS A 99 14.89 -20.81 6.51
CA LYS A 99 15.82 -21.10 7.61
C LYS A 99 16.00 -22.61 7.80
N ALA A 100 14.90 -23.35 7.83
CA ALA A 100 14.94 -24.81 7.97
C ALA A 100 15.66 -25.50 6.81
N GLU A 101 15.47 -25.01 5.57
CA GLU A 101 16.20 -25.47 4.40
C GLU A 101 17.69 -25.18 4.54
N HIS A 102 18.08 -23.94 4.81
CA HIS A 102 19.48 -23.55 4.97
C HIS A 102 20.19 -24.39 6.03
N ASP A 103 19.58 -24.58 7.20
CA ASP A 103 20.10 -25.45 8.26
C ASP A 103 20.30 -26.89 7.76
N LYS A 104 19.36 -27.41 6.97
CA LYS A 104 19.44 -28.79 6.46
C LYS A 104 20.53 -28.97 5.40
N LEU A 105 20.81 -27.93 4.61
CA LEU A 105 21.78 -27.99 3.51
C LEU A 105 23.22 -27.73 3.98
N GLU A 106 23.40 -26.90 5.01
CA GLU A 106 24.72 -26.41 5.42
C GLU A 106 25.26 -27.02 6.72
N SER A 107 24.43 -27.69 7.53
CA SER A 107 24.87 -28.25 8.81
C SER A 107 25.16 -29.75 8.76
N TYR A 108 26.10 -30.15 9.62
CA TYR A 108 26.28 -31.55 10.00
C TYR A 108 25.27 -31.90 11.09
N LYS A 109 24.43 -32.90 10.86
CA LYS A 109 23.48 -33.40 11.87
C LYS A 109 23.45 -34.91 11.89
N GLU A 110 23.45 -35.46 13.09
CA GLU A 110 23.16 -36.87 13.31
C GLU A 110 21.65 -37.11 13.22
N ASP A 111 21.24 -38.16 12.51
CA ASP A 111 19.87 -38.64 12.49
C ASP A 111 19.68 -39.64 13.65
N PRO A 112 19.07 -39.22 14.77
CA PRO A 112 19.01 -40.05 15.99
C PRO A 112 18.17 -41.32 15.81
N GLN A 113 17.33 -41.41 14.78
CA GLN A 113 16.52 -42.61 14.54
C GLN A 113 17.25 -43.67 13.73
N THR A 114 18.16 -43.25 12.84
CA THR A 114 18.85 -44.16 11.93
C THR A 114 20.34 -44.32 12.23
N GLY A 115 20.88 -43.52 13.16
CA GLY A 115 22.31 -43.47 13.48
C GLY A 115 23.17 -42.97 12.31
N LYS A 116 22.56 -42.35 11.29
CA LYS A 116 23.25 -41.87 10.09
C LYS A 116 23.65 -40.41 10.26
N TYR A 117 24.88 -40.09 9.90
CA TYR A 117 25.35 -38.71 9.85
C TYR A 117 25.00 -38.05 8.51
N ARG A 118 24.38 -36.87 8.57
CA ARG A 118 24.16 -36.01 7.42
C ARG A 118 25.31 -35.01 7.32
N ILE A 119 25.79 -34.81 6.10
CA ILE A 119 26.84 -33.86 5.77
C ILE A 119 26.27 -32.72 4.92
N PRO A 120 26.86 -31.51 4.98
CA PRO A 120 26.49 -30.40 4.11
C PRO A 120 26.64 -30.79 2.64
N ILE A 121 25.76 -30.25 1.80
CA ILE A 121 25.73 -30.62 0.37
C ILE A 121 27.04 -30.27 -0.33
N GLN A 122 27.66 -29.15 0.01
CA GLN A 122 28.94 -28.75 -0.59
C GLN A 122 30.03 -29.79 -0.31
N LYS A 123 30.07 -30.35 0.90
CA LYS A 123 31.02 -31.41 1.23
C LYS A 123 30.65 -32.74 0.56
N ALA A 124 29.36 -33.04 0.44
CA ALA A 124 28.92 -34.23 -0.29
C ALA A 124 29.37 -34.17 -1.76
N MET A 125 29.22 -33.02 -2.42
CA MET A 125 29.69 -32.83 -3.79
C MET A 125 31.20 -33.00 -3.91
N GLU A 126 31.98 -32.42 -3.00
CA GLU A 126 33.44 -32.58 -2.98
C GLU A 126 33.85 -34.05 -2.85
N ILE A 127 33.24 -34.79 -1.92
CA ILE A 127 33.51 -36.21 -1.73
C ILE A 127 33.17 -37.03 -2.98
N VAL A 128 32.07 -36.70 -3.66
CA VAL A 128 31.68 -37.38 -4.91
C VAL A 128 32.64 -37.08 -6.06
N VAL A 129 33.16 -35.85 -6.14
CA VAL A 129 34.17 -35.50 -7.14
C VAL A 129 35.49 -36.22 -6.87
N GLU A 130 35.91 -36.30 -5.61
CA GLU A 130 37.16 -36.97 -5.21
C GLU A 130 37.09 -38.49 -5.33
N ARG A 131 35.98 -39.11 -4.91
CA ARG A 131 35.86 -40.57 -4.76
C ARG A 131 35.01 -41.24 -5.84
N GLY A 132 34.36 -40.44 -6.69
CA GLY A 132 33.38 -40.93 -7.67
C GLY A 132 32.04 -41.29 -7.03
N LEU A 133 31.11 -41.77 -7.85
CA LEU A 133 29.79 -42.21 -7.38
C LEU A 133 29.90 -43.54 -6.60
N PRO A 134 29.24 -43.68 -5.45
CA PRO A 134 29.21 -44.94 -4.72
C PRO A 134 28.47 -46.00 -5.52
N THR A 135 29.14 -47.12 -5.82
CA THR A 135 28.49 -48.32 -6.38
C THR A 135 27.68 -49.02 -5.29
N ARG A 136 26.36 -49.03 -5.47
CA ARG A 136 25.47 -49.82 -4.60
C ARG A 136 25.58 -51.29 -5.03
N ASN A 137 26.19 -52.13 -4.20
CA ASN A 137 26.01 -53.58 -4.35
C ASN A 137 24.51 -53.88 -4.22
N ALA A 138 23.91 -54.36 -5.31
CA ALA A 138 22.51 -54.76 -5.30
C ALA A 138 22.33 -55.86 -4.23
N PRO A 139 21.34 -55.74 -3.33
CA PRO A 139 21.00 -56.86 -2.46
C PRO A 139 20.55 -58.02 -3.35
N GLY A 140 21.19 -59.18 -3.15
CA GLY A 140 20.92 -60.40 -3.90
C GLY A 140 19.43 -60.71 -3.91
N VAL A 141 18.89 -60.90 -5.12
CA VAL A 141 17.57 -61.51 -5.32
C VAL A 141 17.63 -62.90 -4.67
N PRO A 142 16.70 -63.25 -3.76
CA PRO A 142 16.64 -64.62 -3.24
C PRO A 142 16.30 -65.57 -4.39
N GLU A 143 17.32 -66.29 -4.85
CA GLU A 143 17.20 -67.54 -5.58
C GLU A 143 16.63 -68.54 -4.59
N ASP A 144 15.32 -68.82 -4.65
CA ASP A 144 14.66 -70.06 -4.18
C ASP A 144 13.13 -69.88 -4.25
N ALA A 145 12.58 -70.03 -5.46
CA ALA A 145 11.16 -70.32 -5.66
C ALA A 145 10.98 -71.06 -7.01
N LYS A 146 11.30 -72.36 -7.01
CA LYS A 146 10.82 -73.32 -8.00
C LYS A 146 10.44 -74.62 -7.32
#